data_AF-A0A8D0KWB9-F1
#
_entry.id   AF-A0A8D0KWB9-F1
#
_cell.length_a   1.000
_cell.length_b   1.000
_cell.length_c   1.000
_cell.angle_alpha   90.00
_cell.angle_beta   90.00
_cell.angle_gamma   90.00
#
_symmetry.space_group_name_H-M   'P 1'
#
loop_
_entity.id
_entity.type
_entity.pdbx_description
1 polymer ?
#
loop_
_entity_poly.entity_id
_entity_poly.type
_entity_poly.pdbx_seq_one_letter_code
_entity_poly.pdbx_strand_id
1 'polypeptide(L)'
;NTSQDVFLMIRRHKTTIFTDAKESSTVYELKRIVEGILKRPPEEQRLYKDDQLLEDTKTLGDCGFTSQTARPQAPATVGLALRTA
;
A
#
# COMPACT_ATOMS: atom_id res chain seq x y z
N ASN A 1 18.50 0.82 15.34
CA ASN A 1 17.39 0.16 14.63
C ASN A 1 16.84 1.10 13.59
N THR A 2 17.39 1.06 12.38
CA THR A 2 16.87 1.80 11.22
C THR A 2 15.60 1.10 10.74
N SER A 3 14.43 1.65 11.09
CA SER A 3 13.17 1.23 10.46
C SER A 3 13.31 1.38 8.96
N GLN A 4 13.16 0.32 8.19
CA GLN A 4 13.29 0.34 6.74
C GLN A 4 12.01 0.92 6.13
N ASP A 5 12.15 1.99 5.35
CA ASP A 5 11.04 2.63 4.63
C ASP A 5 10.86 1.96 3.27
N VAL A 6 9.61 1.84 2.84
CA VAL A 6 9.22 1.37 1.52
C VAL A 6 8.48 2.47 0.77
N PHE A 7 8.84 2.69 -0.48
CA PHE A 7 8.25 3.72 -1.33
C PHE A 7 7.27 3.07 -2.29
N LEU A 8 6.03 3.55 -2.30
CA LEU A 8 4.91 2.90 -2.97
C LEU A 8 4.22 3.83 -3.98
N MET A 9 3.77 3.23 -5.08
CA MET A 9 2.82 3.79 -6.03
C MET A 9 1.49 3.07 -5.89
N ILE A 10 0.52 3.68 -5.20
CA ILE A 10 -0.83 3.15 -5.09
C ILE A 10 -1.64 3.58 -6.31
N ARG A 11 -2.04 2.63 -7.15
CA ARG A 11 -2.62 2.89 -8.48
C ARG A 11 -4.06 2.40 -8.57
N ARG A 12 -4.94 3.26 -9.09
CA ARG A 12 -6.34 2.95 -9.43
C ARG A 12 -6.77 3.75 -10.66
N HIS A 13 -7.15 3.07 -11.75
CA HIS A 13 -7.49 3.74 -13.01
C HIS A 13 -6.41 4.76 -13.42
N LYS A 14 -6.75 6.06 -13.50
CA LYS A 14 -5.83 7.15 -13.81
C LYS A 14 -5.22 7.82 -12.57
N THR A 15 -5.56 7.36 -11.36
CA THR A 15 -5.04 7.88 -10.09
C THR A 15 -3.78 7.12 -9.68
N THR A 16 -2.72 7.84 -9.32
CA THR A 16 -1.50 7.30 -8.70
C THR A 16 -1.16 8.16 -7.48
N ILE A 17 -1.00 7.51 -6.32
CA ILE A 17 -0.57 8.14 -5.08
C ILE A 17 0.86 7.66 -4.80
N PHE A 18 1.79 8.59 -4.66
CA PHE A 18 3.14 8.31 -4.17
C PHE A 18 3.16 8.53 -2.66
N THR A 19 3.56 7.51 -1.90
CA THR A 19 3.71 7.59 -0.45
C THR A 19 4.79 6.62 0.00
N ASP A 20 5.38 6.89 1.15
CA ASP A 20 6.19 5.94 1.89
C ASP A 20 5.40 5.35 3.08
N ALA A 21 5.88 4.23 3.59
CA ALA A 21 5.44 3.58 4.81
C ALA A 21 6.59 2.77 5.41
N LYS A 22 6.45 2.32 6.67
CA LYS A 22 7.41 1.37 7.24
C LYS A 22 7.20 -0.01 6.63
N GLU A 23 8.27 -0.75 6.37
CA GLU A 23 8.20 -2.16 5.97
C GLU A 23 7.38 -3.01 6.97
N SER A 24 7.44 -2.65 8.25
CA SER A 24 6.69 -3.27 9.34
C SER A 24 5.23 -2.79 9.47
N SER A 25 4.81 -1.76 8.73
CA SER A 25 3.43 -1.29 8.76
C SER A 25 2.50 -2.33 8.15
N THR A 26 1.27 -2.38 8.63
CA THR A 26 0.27 -3.32 8.13
C THR A 26 -0.42 -2.80 6.86
N VAL A 27 -1.00 -3.72 6.11
CA VAL A 27 -1.89 -3.39 4.97
C VAL A 27 -3.06 -2.50 5.43
N TYR A 28 -3.60 -2.75 6.64
CA TYR A 28 -4.65 -1.90 7.21
C TYR A 28 -4.18 -0.45 7.44
N GLU A 29 -2.97 -0.24 7.95
CA GLU A 29 -2.41 1.10 8.13
C GLU A 29 -2.21 1.81 6.78
N LEU A 30 -1.77 1.08 5.74
CA LEU A 30 -1.68 1.64 4.39
C LEU A 30 -3.06 2.07 3.85
N LYS A 31 -4.12 1.30 4.14
CA LYS A 31 -5.51 1.71 3.82
C LYS A 31 -5.95 2.99 4.55
N ARG A 32 -5.48 3.21 5.78
CA ARG A 32 -5.76 4.48 6.52
C ARG A 32 -5.07 5.68 5.87
N ILE A 33 -3.87 5.50 5.31
CA ILE A 33 -3.21 6.53 4.49
C ILE A 33 -4.06 6.84 3.26
N VAL A 34 -4.52 5.81 2.55
CA VAL A 34 -5.39 5.96 1.37
C VAL A 34 -6.73 6.63 1.74
N GLU A 35 -7.32 6.29 2.89
CA GLU A 35 -8.53 6.93 3.41
C GLU A 35 -8.31 8.42 3.64
N GLY A 36 -7.16 8.79 4.23
CA GLY A 36 -6.79 10.19 4.43
C GLY A 36 -6.79 11.02 3.14
N ILE A 37 -6.49 10.39 2.00
CA ILE A 37 -6.39 11.03 0.68
C ILE A 37 -7.71 10.95 -0.10
N LEU A 38 -8.27 9.74 -0.24
CA LEU A 38 -9.43 9.46 -1.09
C LEU A 38 -10.77 9.50 -0.35
N LYS A 39 -10.75 9.64 0.98
CA LYS A 39 -11.94 9.70 1.85
C LYS A 39 -12.85 8.48 1.70
N ARG A 40 -12.26 7.31 1.49
CA ARG A 40 -12.94 6.00 1.47
C ARG A 40 -12.41 5.17 2.62
N PRO A 41 -13.25 4.63 3.51
CA PRO A 41 -12.76 3.91 4.69
C PRO A 41 -12.13 2.55 4.32
N PRO A 42 -11.26 1.98 5.17
CA PRO A 42 -10.47 0.78 4.85
C PRO A 42 -11.27 -0.45 4.38
N GLU A 43 -12.48 -0.62 4.92
CA GLU A 43 -13.40 -1.70 4.57
C GLU A 43 -13.91 -1.60 3.13
N GLU A 44 -13.89 -0.41 2.52
CA GLU A 44 -14.24 -0.25 1.12
C GLU A 44 -13.04 -0.42 0.19
N GLN A 45 -11.84 -0.60 0.73
CA GLN A 45 -10.61 -0.70 -0.04
C GLN A 45 -10.13 -2.15 -0.16
N ARG A 46 -9.65 -2.51 -1.34
CA ARG A 46 -8.85 -3.72 -1.58
C ARG A 46 -7.51 -3.32 -2.16
N LEU A 47 -6.44 -3.74 -1.50
CA LEU A 47 -5.07 -3.53 -1.95
C LEU A 47 -4.51 -4.80 -2.56
N TYR A 48 -3.73 -4.65 -3.62
CA TYR A 48 -3.17 -5.76 -4.39
C TYR A 48 -1.68 -5.58 -4.60
N LYS A 49 -0.95 -6.68 -4.58
CA LYS A 49 0.37 -6.77 -5.19
C LYS A 49 0.23 -7.66 -6.42
N ASP A 50 0.47 -7.08 -7.59
CA ASP A 50 0.14 -7.73 -8.86
C ASP A 50 -1.36 -8.12 -8.86
N ASP A 51 -1.70 -9.41 -8.97
CA ASP A 51 -3.08 -9.92 -8.88
C ASP A 51 -3.44 -10.46 -7.48
N GLN A 52 -2.51 -10.45 -6.52
CA GLN A 52 -2.72 -11.01 -5.19
C GLN A 52 -3.37 -9.99 -4.25
N LEU A 53 -4.56 -10.32 -3.74
CA LEU A 53 -5.24 -9.55 -2.70
C LEU A 53 -4.44 -9.62 -1.40
N LEU A 54 -4.21 -8.45 -0.78
CA LEU A 54 -3.46 -8.32 0.46
C LEU A 54 -4.40 -8.41 1.69
N GLU A 55 -3.94 -9.09 2.73
CA GLU A 55 -4.66 -9.25 4.00
C GLU A 55 -4.31 -8.12 4.97
N ASP A 56 -5.32 -7.57 5.63
CA ASP A 56 -5.19 -6.40 6.51
C ASP A 56 -4.19 -6.58 7.66
N THR A 57 -4.02 -7.81 8.13
CA THR A 57 -3.14 -8.17 9.26
C THR A 57 -1.67 -8.34 8.86
N LYS A 58 -1.37 -8.49 7.55
CA LYS A 58 0.00 -8.69 7.08
C LYS A 58 0.76 -7.37 7.05
N THR A 59 2.05 -7.44 7.34
CA THR A 59 2.94 -6.29 7.13
C THR A 59 3.23 -6.11 5.64
N LEU A 60 3.68 -4.91 5.25
CA LEU A 60 4.12 -4.65 3.88
C LEU A 60 5.30 -5.55 3.50
N GLY A 61 6.20 -5.82 4.45
CA GLY A 61 7.28 -6.80 4.32
C GLY A 61 6.78 -8.22 4.05
N ASP A 62 5.78 -8.70 4.79
CA ASP A 62 5.15 -10.02 4.56
C ASP A 62 4.46 -10.10 3.19
N CYS A 63 4.00 -8.96 2.67
CA CYS A 63 3.46 -8.83 1.32
C CYS A 63 4.54 -8.72 0.23
N GLY A 64 5.83 -8.69 0.60
CA GLY A 64 6.97 -8.62 -0.32
C GLY A 64 7.38 -7.20 -0.74
N PHE A 65 6.87 -6.17 -0.08
CA PHE A 65 7.37 -4.81 -0.21
C PHE A 65 8.49 -4.60 0.80
N THR A 66 9.74 -4.54 0.33
CA THR A 66 10.90 -4.34 1.20
C THR A 66 11.68 -3.12 0.77
N SER A 67 12.49 -2.55 1.65
CA SER A 67 13.40 -1.44 1.33
C SER A 67 14.30 -1.71 0.11
N GLN A 68 14.57 -2.98 -0.20
CA GLN A 68 15.39 -3.38 -1.34
C GLN A 68 14.63 -3.33 -2.66
N THR A 69 13.32 -3.61 -2.65
CA THR A 69 12.46 -3.72 -3.84
C THR A 69 11.58 -2.51 -4.07
N ALA A 70 11.31 -1.71 -3.04
CA ALA A 70 10.44 -0.53 -3.06
C ALA A 70 11.24 0.74 -2.76
N ARG A 71 12.13 1.13 -3.69
CA ARG A 71 13.09 2.24 -3.50
C ARG A 71 12.48 3.59 -3.92
N PRO A 72 12.97 4.75 -3.43
CA PRO A 72 12.44 6.05 -3.84
C PRO A 72 12.44 6.27 -5.36
N GLN A 73 13.53 5.90 -6.03
CA GLN A 73 13.70 6.04 -7.47
C GLN A 73 12.99 4.95 -8.29
N ALA A 74 12.53 3.88 -7.63
CA ALA A 74 11.81 2.77 -8.24
C ALA A 74 10.78 2.22 -7.24
N PRO A 75 9.67 2.96 -7.00
CA PRO A 75 8.68 2.57 -6.00
C PRO A 75 7.95 1.28 -6.41
N ALA A 76 7.56 0.48 -5.43
CA ALA A 76 6.75 -0.71 -5.72
C ALA A 76 5.29 -0.32 -6.00
N THR A 77 4.63 -1.05 -6.91
CA THR A 77 3.23 -0.79 -7.26
C THR A 77 2.28 -1.53 -6.33
N VAL A 78 1.28 -0.81 -5.83
CA VAL A 78 0.14 -1.37 -5.09
C VAL A 78 -1.13 -1.09 -5.90
N GLY A 79 -1.86 -2.12 -6.30
CA GLY A 79 -3.17 -1.96 -6.93
C GLY A 79 -4.22 -1.57 -5.90
N LEU A 80 -5.10 -0.63 -6.23
CA LEU A 80 -6.24 -0.25 -5.39
C LEU A 80 -7.56 -0.46 -6.14
N ALA A 81 -8.46 -1.23 -5.54
CA ALA A 81 -9.87 -1.27 -5.93
C ALA A 81 -10.74 -0.72 -4.80
N LEU A 82 -11.79 0.01 -5.17
CA LEU A 82 -12.81 0.51 -4.25
C LEU A 82 -14.09 -0.29 -4.46
N ARG A 83 -14.71 -0.74 -3.37
CA ARG A 83 -16.05 -1.30 -3.37
C ARG A 83 -17.07 -0.17 -3.25
N THR A 84 -18.15 -0.27 -3.99
CA THR A 84 -19.38 0.44 -3.65
C THR A 84 -20.00 -0.28 -2.45
N ALA A 85 -20.48 0.49 -1.48
CA ALA A 85 -21.34 -0.01 -0.41
C ALA A 85 -22.60 -0.69 -1.01
#